data_AF-A0A7U1G3Y6-F1
#
_entry.id   AF-A0A7U1G3Y6-F1
#
_cell.length_a   1.000
_cell.length_b   1.000
_cell.length_c   1.000
_cell.angle_alpha   90.00
_cell.angle_beta   90.00
_cell.angle_gamma   90.00
#
_symmetry.space_group_name_H-M   'P 1'
#
loop_
_entity.id
_entity.type
_entity.pdbx_description
1 polymer ?
#
loop_
_entity_poly.entity_id
_entity_poly.type
_entity_poly.pdbx_seq_one_letter_code
_entity_poly.pdbx_strand_id
1 'polypeptide(L)'
;MRTLHQYTHLLLPQNYLAEEILLGIIFIHPHIFYRIVPIIKTEYFYLECHKIIYTYLLIINQKNQLNITEFLYTLANINILYYIGGITKILDLMKQSQIFIITSLNINIYIKEIIKLIQYNYTKRLMIQYAYNIIRLAYIPKLSHHKIYNKASYYLNIAENRIPQNNIKTFQELISQFLLNIKSKESRYQVNVHLQHNQLLKSGFLELDKLILGLPKGDLIIIAGRPSMGKTSLAINIAYNILQNKQSAIYIFSLEMSNKQILNKFISIASNIPLKYIIINSLKLIQWHKIINTCYDLINKQIYIDDNPNTSIDYIEYTSKLITKNNKNIHIIIIDYLQLIQANISNKTNRTQELSYITRKLKLLAQYLQLPIIVLSQLNRNIETRTNKQPILSDLKESGCIELSIKINLIENINNKLQINNLINRSITIQKIKRIYQIACLYKNHLNNIKNQKIFLSTKYNFLCRTNKNNQILITHNHKFIFNHNWNPNYLLLDNASLNKNILIHSYYRYNLIHNYYTRIIKFTTYNKSFDLNTQNYFHFLCNNILLHNSIEQDADIVMMIYEKDSNYYHKKKLLDITLCKNRNGKIGSFKLLFSTETTLFENTKNNNEKI
;
A
#
# COMPACT_ATOMS: atom_id res chain seq x y z
N MET A 1 -40.27 15.05 22.69
CA MET A 1 -38.80 15.22 22.83
C MET A 1 -38.34 16.36 21.94
N ARG A 2 -37.35 17.15 22.37
CA ARG A 2 -36.89 18.36 21.64
C ARG A 2 -36.22 18.01 20.30
N THR A 3 -36.33 18.92 19.36
CA THR A 3 -35.89 18.83 17.96
C THR A 3 -34.37 18.73 17.81
N LEU A 4 -33.92 18.14 16.70
CA LEU A 4 -32.51 17.94 16.40
C LEU A 4 -31.73 19.26 16.22
N HIS A 5 -30.68 19.38 17.02
CA HIS A 5 -29.40 20.07 16.80
C HIS A 5 -29.34 21.32 15.88
N GLN A 6 -29.21 22.47 16.54
CA GLN A 6 -28.24 23.55 16.25
C GLN A 6 -27.60 23.58 14.84
N TYR A 7 -28.20 24.35 13.94
CA TYR A 7 -27.44 25.06 12.90
C TYR A 7 -27.12 26.48 13.38
N THR A 8 -25.99 26.65 14.06
CA THR A 8 -25.47 27.97 14.48
C THR A 8 -23.97 28.05 14.18
N HIS A 9 -23.65 28.41 12.93
CA HIS A 9 -22.33 28.80 12.42
C HIS A 9 -21.10 28.04 12.95
N LEU A 10 -20.77 26.91 12.33
CA LEU A 10 -19.40 26.38 12.35
C LEU A 10 -18.45 27.43 11.75
N LEU A 11 -17.46 27.87 12.53
CA LEU A 11 -16.38 28.74 12.04
C LEU A 11 -15.66 28.10 10.85
N LEU A 12 -15.28 28.91 9.86
CA LEU A 12 -14.50 28.42 8.73
C LEU A 12 -13.15 27.84 9.20
N PRO A 13 -12.67 26.74 8.60
CA PRO A 13 -11.40 26.13 8.97
C PRO A 13 -10.22 27.12 8.92
N GLN A 14 -9.68 27.41 10.09
CA GLN A 14 -8.63 28.39 10.32
C GLN A 14 -7.63 27.86 11.36
N ASN A 15 -6.42 28.39 11.32
CA ASN A 15 -5.46 28.25 12.41
C ASN A 15 -4.67 29.57 12.50
N TYR A 16 -5.27 30.56 13.16
CA TYR A 16 -4.68 31.89 13.32
C TYR A 16 -3.31 31.79 14.00
N LEU A 17 -3.17 30.96 15.03
CA LEU A 17 -1.92 30.76 15.77
C LEU A 17 -0.77 30.27 14.86
N ALA A 18 -1.05 29.39 13.89
CA ALA A 18 -0.06 28.99 12.89
C ALA A 18 0.35 30.15 11.96
N GLU A 19 -0.59 31.01 11.57
CA GLU A 19 -0.29 32.22 10.78
C GLU A 19 0.53 33.23 11.61
N GLU A 20 0.17 33.43 12.87
CA GLU A 20 0.85 34.35 13.78
C GLU A 20 2.31 33.93 14.02
N ILE A 21 2.54 32.65 14.31
CA ILE A 21 3.90 32.10 14.48
C ILE A 21 4.70 32.22 13.18
N LEU A 22 4.12 31.94 12.01
CA LEU A 22 4.83 32.04 10.74
C LEU A 22 5.29 33.48 10.44
N LEU A 23 4.40 34.46 10.61
CA LEU A 23 4.74 35.87 10.39
C LEU A 23 5.76 36.36 11.42
N GLY A 24 5.62 35.98 12.69
CA GLY A 24 6.60 36.29 13.73
C GLY A 24 7.99 35.72 13.42
N ILE A 25 8.09 34.46 12.97
CA ILE A 25 9.35 33.85 12.51
C ILE A 25 9.99 34.68 11.38
N ILE A 26 9.19 35.18 10.43
CA ILE A 26 9.69 36.01 9.32
C ILE A 26 10.23 37.35 9.84
N PHE A 27 9.58 37.97 10.82
CA PHE A 27 10.05 39.22 11.44
C PHE A 27 11.28 39.03 12.34
N ILE A 28 11.49 37.87 12.96
CA ILE A 28 12.70 37.62 13.77
C ILE A 28 13.87 37.19 12.88
N HIS A 29 13.60 36.41 11.84
CA HIS A 29 14.58 35.83 10.95
C HIS A 29 14.25 36.14 9.47
N PRO A 30 14.39 37.40 9.02
CA PRO A 30 14.03 37.82 7.66
C PRO A 30 14.78 37.03 6.58
N HIS A 31 16.01 36.57 6.85
CA HIS A 31 16.77 35.69 5.97
C HIS A 31 16.09 34.36 5.65
N ILE A 32 15.09 33.89 6.41
CA ILE A 32 14.38 32.64 6.09
C ILE A 32 13.28 32.89 5.04
N PHE A 33 12.86 34.13 4.81
CA PHE A 33 11.73 34.47 3.95
C PHE A 33 11.87 33.93 2.52
N TYR A 34 13.07 34.00 1.90
CA TYR A 34 13.29 33.46 0.55
C TYR A 34 12.99 31.96 0.41
N ARG A 35 13.06 31.19 1.50
CA ARG A 35 12.70 29.76 1.53
C ARG A 35 11.20 29.52 1.69
N ILE A 36 10.47 30.50 2.24
CA ILE A 36 9.05 30.46 2.53
C ILE A 36 8.22 30.87 1.30
N VAL A 37 8.68 31.92 0.58
CA VAL A 37 8.05 32.45 -0.65
C VAL A 37 7.58 31.38 -1.66
N PRO A 38 8.39 30.37 -2.07
CA PRO A 38 7.94 29.38 -3.04
C PRO A 38 6.89 28.37 -2.50
N ILE A 39 6.63 28.35 -1.19
CA ILE A 39 5.80 27.33 -0.53
C ILE A 39 4.43 27.89 -0.10
N ILE A 40 4.34 29.16 0.28
CA ILE A 40 3.12 29.78 0.80
C ILE A 40 2.65 30.96 -0.07
N LYS A 41 1.35 30.99 -0.39
CA LYS A 41 0.70 32.06 -1.16
C LYS A 41 -0.09 32.99 -0.24
N THR A 42 -0.25 34.24 -0.64
CA THR A 42 -1.04 35.28 0.06
C THR A 42 -2.46 34.82 0.38
N GLU A 43 -3.08 34.07 -0.53
CA GLU A 43 -4.43 33.51 -0.38
C GLU A 43 -4.60 32.53 0.79
N TYR A 44 -3.51 31.92 1.28
CA TYR A 44 -3.59 30.84 2.27
C TYR A 44 -3.89 31.36 3.69
N PHE A 45 -3.55 32.62 3.96
CA PHE A 45 -3.89 33.31 5.21
C PHE A 45 -5.40 33.53 5.31
N TYR A 46 -5.97 33.26 6.48
CA TYR A 46 -7.37 33.49 6.80
C TYR A 46 -7.63 34.93 7.26
N LEU A 47 -6.77 35.44 8.14
CA LEU A 47 -6.93 36.78 8.69
C LEU A 47 -6.47 37.83 7.68
N GLU A 48 -7.31 38.84 7.46
CA GLU A 48 -7.06 39.89 6.47
C GLU A 48 -5.79 40.69 6.79
N CYS A 49 -5.57 41.04 8.07
CA CYS A 49 -4.35 41.71 8.51
C CYS A 49 -3.08 40.88 8.18
N HIS A 50 -3.13 39.56 8.36
CA HIS A 50 -2.01 38.66 8.04
C HIS A 50 -1.76 38.57 6.54
N LYS A 51 -2.83 38.52 5.75
CA LYS A 51 -2.75 38.56 4.28
C LYS A 51 -2.13 39.87 3.80
N ILE A 52 -2.53 41.02 4.35
CA ILE A 52 -1.96 42.34 4.06
C ILE A 52 -0.47 42.36 4.41
N ILE A 53 -0.11 41.96 5.64
CA ILE A 53 1.29 41.85 6.08
C ILE A 53 2.11 41.01 5.09
N TYR A 54 1.65 39.80 4.75
CA TYR A 54 2.37 38.92 3.83
C TYR A 54 2.46 39.48 2.39
N THR A 55 1.44 40.20 1.91
CA THR A 55 1.53 40.88 0.59
C THR A 55 2.62 41.95 0.56
N TYR A 56 2.77 42.76 1.61
CA TYR A 56 3.81 43.79 1.66
C TYR A 56 5.22 43.19 1.90
N LEU A 57 5.33 42.11 2.68
CA LEU A 57 6.58 41.35 2.81
C LEU A 57 7.06 40.80 1.45
N LEU A 58 6.14 40.36 0.58
CA LEU A 58 6.47 39.94 -0.79
C LEU A 58 6.93 41.10 -1.69
N ILE A 59 6.27 42.25 -1.62
CA ILE A 59 6.62 43.45 -2.44
C ILE A 59 8.03 43.96 -2.09
N ILE A 60 8.38 43.93 -0.80
CA ILE A 60 9.62 44.53 -0.27
C ILE A 60 10.81 43.56 -0.33
N ASN A 61 10.57 42.26 -0.58
CA ASN A 61 11.61 41.26 -0.79
C ASN A 61 12.31 41.44 -2.16
N GLN A 62 13.03 42.54 -2.32
CA GLN A 62 13.88 42.81 -3.48
C GLN A 62 15.17 41.99 -3.37
N LYS A 63 15.63 41.39 -4.48
CA LYS A 63 16.89 40.62 -4.56
C LYS A 63 17.09 39.56 -3.44
N ASN A 64 15.99 38.95 -2.96
CA ASN A 64 15.96 37.95 -1.87
C ASN A 64 16.44 38.46 -0.50
N GLN A 65 16.41 39.77 -0.25
CA GLN A 65 16.68 40.36 1.06
C GLN A 65 15.43 41.12 1.53
N LEU A 66 14.97 40.80 2.74
CA LEU A 66 13.81 41.45 3.34
C LEU A 66 14.27 42.40 4.44
N ASN A 67 14.04 43.69 4.24
CA ASN A 67 14.33 44.72 5.23
C ASN A 67 13.07 45.12 6.00
N ILE A 68 13.09 44.90 7.32
CA ILE A 68 11.93 45.14 8.19
C ILE A 68 11.73 46.63 8.47
N THR A 69 12.80 47.44 8.47
CA THR A 69 12.67 48.89 8.68
C THR A 69 11.97 49.55 7.48
N GLU A 70 12.33 49.13 6.27
CA GLU A 70 11.66 49.53 5.02
C GLU A 70 10.20 49.06 4.98
N PHE A 71 9.91 47.84 5.46
CA PHE A 71 8.54 47.35 5.62
C PHE A 71 7.69 48.19 6.57
N LEU A 72 8.23 48.58 7.73
CA LEU A 72 7.51 49.46 8.67
C LEU A 72 7.32 50.87 8.10
N TYR A 73 8.35 51.42 7.45
CA TYR A 73 8.31 52.76 6.85
C TYR A 73 7.30 52.86 5.71
N THR A 74 7.28 51.88 4.80
CA THR A 74 6.31 51.82 3.69
C THR A 74 4.87 51.65 4.19
N LEU A 75 4.62 50.77 5.18
CA LEU A 75 3.29 50.62 5.77
C LEU A 75 2.80 51.88 6.51
N ALA A 76 3.72 52.63 7.14
CA ALA A 76 3.41 53.92 7.74
C ALA A 76 3.05 54.96 6.67
N ASN A 77 3.89 55.13 5.65
CA ASN A 77 3.65 56.10 4.57
C ASN A 77 2.35 55.87 3.78
N ILE A 78 1.92 54.61 3.62
CA ILE A 78 0.69 54.25 2.91
C ILE A 78 -0.53 54.23 3.86
N ASN A 79 -0.35 54.60 5.14
CA ASN A 79 -1.38 54.58 6.21
C ASN A 79 -2.01 53.21 6.50
N ILE A 80 -1.47 52.12 5.96
CA ILE A 80 -1.96 50.75 6.16
C ILE A 80 -1.56 50.19 7.53
N LEU A 81 -0.50 50.75 8.14
CA LEU A 81 -0.03 50.35 9.47
C LEU A 81 -1.14 50.40 10.54
N TYR A 82 -2.06 51.38 10.46
CA TYR A 82 -3.22 51.45 11.36
C TYR A 82 -4.20 50.29 11.13
N TYR A 83 -4.54 49.99 9.86
CA TYR A 83 -5.47 48.92 9.50
C TYR A 83 -5.03 47.51 9.94
N ILE A 84 -3.72 47.24 10.00
CA ILE A 84 -3.21 45.95 10.47
C ILE A 84 -3.12 45.84 12.01
N GLY A 85 -3.55 46.87 12.75
CA GLY A 85 -3.49 46.90 14.22
C GLY A 85 -2.24 47.58 14.79
N GLY A 86 -1.52 48.37 14.00
CA GLY A 86 -0.35 49.13 14.44
C GLY A 86 0.92 48.31 14.64
N ILE A 87 1.97 49.00 15.12
CA ILE A 87 3.27 48.39 15.46
C ILE A 87 3.12 47.37 16.60
N THR A 88 2.20 47.60 17.53
CA THR A 88 1.88 46.69 18.64
C THR A 88 1.52 45.29 18.13
N LYS A 89 0.66 45.17 17.11
CA LYS A 89 0.32 43.86 16.54
C LYS A 89 1.55 43.14 15.97
N ILE A 90 2.46 43.85 15.30
CA ILE A 90 3.71 43.26 14.78
C ILE A 90 4.62 42.78 15.92
N LEU A 91 4.76 43.58 16.98
CA LEU A 91 5.52 43.19 18.17
C LEU A 91 4.93 41.95 18.86
N ASP A 92 3.61 41.82 18.90
CA ASP A 92 2.95 40.65 19.50
C ASP A 92 3.13 39.38 18.66
N LEU A 93 3.10 39.48 17.32
CA LEU A 93 3.47 38.37 16.42
C LEU A 93 4.90 37.89 16.70
N MET A 94 5.85 38.83 16.84
CA MET A 94 7.24 38.51 17.19
C MET A 94 7.31 37.80 18.56
N LYS A 95 6.74 38.36 19.62
CA LYS A 95 6.73 37.76 20.97
C LYS A 95 6.15 36.34 20.97
N GLN A 96 4.98 36.13 20.36
CA GLN A 96 4.34 34.82 20.28
C GLN A 96 5.28 33.81 19.62
N SER A 97 5.87 34.15 18.47
CA SER A 97 6.74 33.22 17.75
C SER A 97 8.04 32.89 18.49
N GLN A 98 8.63 33.81 19.27
CA GLN A 98 9.84 33.53 20.08
C GLN A 98 9.65 32.34 21.03
N ILE A 99 8.49 32.26 21.70
CA ILE A 99 8.13 31.18 22.64
C ILE A 99 8.22 29.80 21.96
N PHE A 100 7.74 29.70 20.72
CA PHE A 100 7.68 28.44 19.96
C PHE A 100 8.94 28.13 19.16
N ILE A 101 9.76 29.13 18.81
CA ILE A 101 11.05 28.92 18.12
C ILE A 101 12.04 28.21 19.06
N ILE A 102 12.16 28.67 20.31
CA ILE A 102 13.15 28.20 21.30
C ILE A 102 13.03 26.69 21.58
N THR A 103 11.81 26.14 21.50
CA THR A 103 11.53 24.71 21.72
C THR A 103 11.88 23.82 20.51
N SER A 104 12.27 24.39 19.36
CA SER A 104 12.48 23.65 18.11
C SER A 104 13.97 23.49 17.73
N LEU A 105 14.50 22.27 17.89
CA LEU A 105 15.88 21.90 17.49
C LEU A 105 16.17 22.04 15.98
N ASN A 106 15.15 22.24 15.13
CA ASN A 106 15.32 22.45 13.69
C ASN A 106 14.21 23.33 13.09
N ILE A 107 14.45 24.64 13.09
CA ILE A 107 13.50 25.67 12.63
C ILE A 107 12.96 25.42 11.20
N ASN A 108 13.78 24.85 10.29
CA ASN A 108 13.37 24.59 8.90
C ASN A 108 12.32 23.46 8.78
N ILE A 109 12.32 22.49 9.70
CA ILE A 109 11.30 21.43 9.74
C ILE A 109 10.01 22.01 10.33
N TYR A 110 10.14 22.74 11.44
CA TYR A 110 9.02 23.36 12.14
C TYR A 110 8.23 24.34 11.25
N ILE A 111 8.93 25.21 10.50
CA ILE A 111 8.30 26.11 9.51
C ILE A 111 7.52 25.33 8.44
N LYS A 112 8.02 24.18 7.96
CA LYS A 112 7.30 23.35 6.98
C LYS A 112 6.02 22.75 7.56
N GLU A 113 6.02 22.34 8.82
CA GLU A 113 4.84 21.85 9.51
C GLU A 113 3.79 22.97 9.70
N ILE A 114 4.22 24.17 10.09
CA ILE A 114 3.34 25.35 10.19
C ILE A 114 2.71 25.69 8.83
N ILE A 115 3.52 25.80 7.77
CA ILE A 115 3.01 26.11 6.42
C ILE A 115 2.01 25.04 5.96
N LYS A 116 2.27 23.76 6.26
CA LYS A 116 1.35 22.65 5.96
C LYS A 116 0.01 22.77 6.71
N LEU A 117 0.01 23.23 7.97
CA LEU A 117 -1.21 23.50 8.74
C LEU A 117 -2.03 24.65 8.13
N ILE A 118 -1.39 25.74 7.69
CA ILE A 118 -2.06 26.86 7.03
C ILE A 118 -2.66 26.40 5.69
N GLN A 119 -1.87 25.71 4.85
CA GLN A 119 -2.31 25.13 3.57
C GLN A 119 -3.52 24.19 3.75
N TYR A 120 -3.47 23.29 4.73
CA TYR A 120 -4.55 22.34 5.01
C TYR A 120 -5.87 23.02 5.39
N ASN A 121 -5.81 24.12 6.15
CA ASN A 121 -7.01 24.89 6.48
C ASN A 121 -7.52 25.69 5.27
N TYR A 122 -6.64 26.27 4.46
CA TYR A 122 -7.02 26.91 3.20
C TYR A 122 -7.72 25.96 2.22
N THR A 123 -7.21 24.75 2.01
CA THR A 123 -7.86 23.77 1.10
C THR A 123 -9.25 23.37 1.61
N LYS A 124 -9.46 23.24 2.92
CA LYS A 124 -10.79 23.05 3.50
C LYS A 124 -11.73 24.24 3.22
N ARG A 125 -11.26 25.48 3.37
CA ARG A 125 -12.07 26.68 3.06
C ARG A 125 -12.47 26.73 1.59
N LEU A 126 -11.55 26.43 0.67
CA LEU A 126 -11.85 26.32 -0.77
C LEU A 126 -12.93 25.26 -1.04
N MET A 127 -12.81 24.07 -0.44
CA MET A 127 -13.80 23.01 -0.63
C MET A 127 -15.20 23.40 -0.13
N ILE A 128 -15.29 24.09 1.02
CA ILE A 128 -16.56 24.63 1.54
C ILE A 128 -17.13 25.69 0.58
N GLN A 129 -16.29 26.61 0.09
CA GLN A 129 -16.71 27.65 -0.85
C GLN A 129 -17.22 27.05 -2.18
N TYR A 130 -16.51 26.06 -2.74
CA TYR A 130 -16.92 25.39 -3.96
C TYR A 130 -18.18 24.54 -3.78
N ALA A 131 -18.31 23.81 -2.67
CA ALA A 131 -19.54 23.09 -2.34
C ALA A 131 -20.75 24.04 -2.27
N TYR A 132 -20.59 25.19 -1.61
CA TYR A 132 -21.65 26.21 -1.51
C TYR A 132 -21.99 26.84 -2.87
N ASN A 133 -20.99 27.06 -3.74
CA ASN A 133 -21.23 27.49 -5.13
C ASN A 133 -21.97 26.42 -5.96
N ILE A 134 -21.66 25.14 -5.79
CA ILE A 134 -22.36 24.03 -6.45
C ILE A 134 -23.82 23.94 -5.96
N ILE A 135 -24.06 24.10 -4.65
CA ILE A 135 -25.40 24.18 -4.07
C ILE A 135 -26.18 25.36 -4.68
N ARG A 136 -25.58 26.56 -4.74
CA ARG A 136 -26.20 27.74 -5.38
C ARG A 136 -26.55 27.50 -6.86
N LEU A 137 -25.68 26.81 -7.61
CA LEU A 137 -25.96 26.46 -9.02
C LEU A 137 -27.15 25.51 -9.17
N ALA A 138 -27.35 24.58 -8.22
CA ALA A 138 -28.47 23.64 -8.25
C ALA A 138 -29.83 24.32 -8.00
N TYR A 139 -29.86 25.46 -7.31
CA TYR A 139 -31.09 26.23 -7.05
C TYR A 139 -31.53 27.16 -8.19
N ILE A 140 -30.76 27.30 -9.29
CA ILE A 140 -31.10 28.21 -10.39
C ILE A 140 -32.02 27.50 -11.41
N PRO A 141 -33.32 27.87 -11.52
CA PRO A 141 -34.32 27.05 -12.22
C PRO A 141 -34.18 27.03 -13.75
N LYS A 142 -33.44 27.97 -14.35
CA LYS A 142 -33.24 28.07 -15.82
C LYS A 142 -31.89 27.52 -16.29
N LEU A 143 -31.11 26.87 -15.43
CA LEU A 143 -29.77 26.36 -15.77
C LEU A 143 -29.84 24.91 -16.27
N SER A 144 -29.30 24.63 -17.46
CA SER A 144 -29.32 23.27 -18.01
C SER A 144 -28.37 22.34 -17.27
N HIS A 145 -28.79 21.08 -17.08
CA HIS A 145 -28.06 20.05 -16.33
C HIS A 145 -26.58 19.91 -16.71
N HIS A 146 -26.25 19.97 -18.01
CA HIS A 146 -24.87 19.91 -18.50
C HIS A 146 -24.03 21.14 -18.09
N LYS A 147 -24.62 22.34 -18.03
CA LYS A 147 -23.93 23.55 -17.56
C LYS A 147 -23.65 23.50 -16.05
N ILE A 148 -24.57 22.94 -15.27
CA ILE A 148 -24.38 22.71 -13.82
C ILE A 148 -23.22 21.72 -13.61
N TYR A 149 -23.25 20.57 -14.30
CA TYR A 149 -22.19 19.56 -14.22
C TYR A 149 -20.82 20.13 -14.60
N ASN A 150 -20.69 20.74 -15.78
CA ASN A 150 -19.41 21.29 -16.25
C ASN A 150 -18.83 22.33 -15.28
N LYS A 151 -19.68 23.19 -14.71
CA LYS A 151 -19.24 24.23 -13.76
C LYS A 151 -18.90 23.66 -12.38
N ALA A 152 -19.57 22.60 -11.93
CA ALA A 152 -19.22 21.87 -10.72
C ALA A 152 -17.89 21.13 -10.88
N SER A 153 -17.69 20.40 -11.98
CA SER A 153 -16.41 19.75 -12.32
C SER A 153 -15.27 20.76 -12.44
N TYR A 154 -15.51 21.94 -13.03
CA TYR A 154 -14.52 23.01 -13.10
C TYR A 154 -14.06 23.48 -11.71
N TYR A 155 -14.98 23.67 -10.75
CA TYR A 155 -14.60 24.02 -9.38
C TYR A 155 -13.79 22.91 -8.68
N LEU A 156 -14.14 21.64 -8.90
CA LEU A 156 -13.39 20.50 -8.35
C LEU A 156 -11.96 20.43 -8.93
N ASN A 157 -11.80 20.62 -10.24
CA ASN A 157 -10.49 20.60 -10.90
C ASN A 157 -9.59 21.78 -10.46
N ILE A 158 -10.16 22.96 -10.18
CA ILE A 158 -9.39 24.06 -9.57
C ILE A 158 -8.95 23.70 -8.15
N ALA A 159 -9.81 23.05 -7.37
CA ALA A 159 -9.47 22.60 -6.03
C ALA A 159 -8.31 21.58 -6.05
N GLU A 160 -8.35 20.62 -6.99
CA GLU A 160 -7.27 19.66 -7.24
C GLU A 160 -5.94 20.35 -7.55
N ASN A 161 -5.94 21.30 -8.50
CA ASN A 161 -4.74 22.06 -8.87
C ASN A 161 -4.19 22.98 -7.76
N ARG A 162 -4.99 23.27 -6.72
CA ARG A 162 -4.59 24.08 -5.54
C ARG A 162 -4.16 23.24 -4.34
N ILE A 163 -4.41 21.93 -4.36
CA ILE A 163 -3.81 20.99 -3.41
C ILE A 163 -2.34 20.80 -3.80
N PRO A 164 -1.37 20.85 -2.87
CA PRO A 164 0.03 20.58 -3.20
C PRO A 164 0.17 19.17 -3.75
N GLN A 165 0.55 19.05 -5.02
CA GLN A 165 0.80 17.78 -5.67
C GLN A 165 1.98 17.07 -4.98
N ASN A 166 1.74 15.84 -4.48
CA ASN A 166 2.76 15.03 -3.82
C ASN A 166 3.86 14.63 -4.81
N ASN A 167 5.01 15.31 -4.79
CA ASN A 167 6.29 14.91 -5.38
C ASN A 167 6.20 14.11 -6.71
N ILE A 168 5.41 14.59 -7.68
CA ILE A 168 5.45 14.04 -9.05
C ILE A 168 6.71 14.60 -9.71
N LYS A 169 7.87 13.98 -9.43
CA LYS A 169 9.10 14.29 -10.16
C LYS A 169 8.90 13.95 -11.61
N THR A 170 9.13 14.91 -12.51
CA THR A 170 9.12 14.62 -13.94
C THR A 170 10.22 13.61 -14.28
N PHE A 171 10.06 12.86 -15.38
CA PHE A 171 11.11 11.95 -15.84
C PHE A 171 12.42 12.69 -16.16
N GLN A 172 12.32 13.97 -16.56
CA GLN A 172 13.46 14.87 -16.75
C GLN A 172 14.18 15.21 -15.42
N GLU A 173 13.44 15.47 -14.33
CA GLU A 173 14.04 15.62 -12.99
C GLU A 173 14.71 14.34 -12.48
N LEU A 174 14.11 13.17 -12.78
CA LEU A 174 14.70 11.88 -12.44
C LEU A 174 15.99 11.61 -13.23
N ILE A 175 16.00 11.89 -14.55
CA ILE A 175 17.19 11.77 -15.40
C ILE A 175 18.28 12.74 -14.95
N SER A 176 17.96 14.01 -14.71
CA SER A 176 18.95 15.00 -14.27
C SER A 176 19.54 14.65 -12.90
N GLN A 177 18.73 14.21 -11.94
CA GLN A 177 19.23 13.69 -10.66
C GLN A 177 20.09 12.43 -10.84
N PHE A 178 19.72 11.53 -11.75
CA PHE A 178 20.50 10.33 -12.08
C PHE A 178 21.86 10.68 -12.72
N LEU A 179 21.89 11.57 -13.70
CA LEU A 179 23.12 12.03 -14.36
C LEU A 179 24.04 12.79 -13.38
N LEU A 180 23.49 13.62 -12.49
CA LEU A 180 24.24 14.27 -11.41
C LEU A 180 24.85 13.23 -10.44
N ASN A 181 24.10 12.18 -10.10
CA ASN A 181 24.57 11.07 -9.25
C ASN A 181 25.64 10.18 -9.92
N ILE A 182 25.76 10.22 -11.26
CA ILE A 182 26.85 9.57 -12.00
C ILE A 182 28.08 10.47 -12.05
N LYS A 183 27.94 11.71 -12.54
CA LYS A 183 29.06 12.67 -12.66
C LYS A 183 29.76 12.94 -11.32
N SER A 184 29.00 13.01 -10.22
CA SER A 184 29.54 13.19 -8.87
C SER A 184 30.25 11.95 -8.30
N LYS A 185 30.21 10.79 -8.96
CA LYS A 185 31.06 9.63 -8.67
C LYS A 185 32.37 9.68 -9.46
N GLU A 186 32.32 10.12 -10.71
CA GLU A 186 33.52 10.30 -11.55
C GLU A 186 34.44 11.38 -10.97
N SER A 187 33.88 12.53 -10.55
CA SER A 187 34.65 13.63 -9.96
C SER A 187 35.30 13.32 -8.60
N ARG A 188 35.01 12.15 -7.99
CA ARG A 188 35.61 11.71 -6.72
C ARG A 188 36.84 10.82 -6.91
N TYR A 189 37.18 10.42 -8.13
CA TYR A 189 38.37 9.59 -8.39
C TYR A 189 39.71 10.34 -8.29
N GLN A 190 39.70 11.68 -8.22
CA GLN A 190 40.93 12.50 -8.26
C GLN A 190 41.31 13.19 -6.94
N VAL A 191 40.55 13.03 -5.83
CA VAL A 191 40.92 13.66 -4.54
C VAL A 191 40.72 12.70 -3.35
N ASN A 192 41.85 12.12 -2.92
CA ASN A 192 42.17 11.53 -1.62
C ASN A 192 41.32 10.36 -1.05
N VAL A 193 42.07 9.33 -0.61
CA VAL A 193 41.66 7.93 -0.38
C VAL A 193 40.74 7.65 0.83
N HIS A 194 40.39 8.67 1.64
CA HIS A 194 39.51 8.47 2.80
C HIS A 194 38.35 9.47 2.84
N LEU A 195 37.15 9.01 2.45
CA LEU A 195 35.91 9.09 3.23
C LEU A 195 34.68 8.57 2.45
N GLN A 196 33.87 7.76 3.13
CA GLN A 196 32.51 7.35 2.74
C GLN A 196 32.31 6.73 1.35
N HIS A 197 32.72 5.46 1.23
CA HIS A 197 32.13 4.57 0.23
C HIS A 197 30.59 4.51 0.39
N ASN A 198 29.86 4.89 -0.66
CA ASN A 198 28.51 4.38 -0.92
C ASN A 198 28.60 2.90 -1.37
N GLN A 199 29.12 2.03 -0.49
CA GLN A 199 29.15 0.59 -0.71
C GLN A 199 27.71 0.05 -0.61
N LEU A 200 27.31 -0.72 -1.63
CA LEU A 200 26.07 -1.48 -1.62
C LEU A 200 26.07 -2.43 -0.41
N LEU A 201 24.95 -2.52 0.29
CA LEU A 201 24.84 -3.33 1.50
C LEU A 201 24.96 -4.82 1.13
N LYS A 202 26.07 -5.47 1.44
CA LYS A 202 26.29 -6.88 1.09
C LYS A 202 25.66 -7.82 2.12
N SER A 203 25.11 -8.94 1.65
CA SER A 203 24.62 -10.03 2.52
C SER A 203 25.75 -10.90 3.07
N GLY A 204 26.92 -10.88 2.43
CA GLY A 204 28.08 -11.72 2.76
C GLY A 204 28.05 -13.10 2.09
N PHE A 205 26.97 -13.43 1.37
CA PHE A 205 26.90 -14.63 0.53
C PHE A 205 27.21 -14.25 -0.91
N LEU A 206 28.29 -14.81 -1.47
CA LEU A 206 28.85 -14.40 -2.77
C LEU A 206 27.87 -14.65 -3.92
N GLU A 207 27.15 -15.76 -3.89
CA GLU A 207 26.16 -16.11 -4.93
C GLU A 207 24.90 -15.25 -4.83
N LEU A 208 24.44 -14.97 -3.60
CA LEU A 208 23.32 -14.05 -3.36
C LEU A 208 23.66 -12.63 -3.83
N ASP A 209 24.79 -12.09 -3.36
CA ASP A 209 25.22 -10.73 -3.71
C ASP A 209 25.45 -10.54 -5.22
N LYS A 210 25.81 -11.61 -5.96
CA LYS A 210 25.85 -11.61 -7.44
C LYS A 210 24.45 -11.56 -8.09
N LEU A 211 23.45 -12.21 -7.50
CA LEU A 211 22.07 -12.25 -8.02
C LEU A 211 21.28 -10.96 -7.74
N ILE A 212 21.47 -10.34 -6.57
CA ILE A 212 20.74 -9.14 -6.15
C ILE A 212 21.55 -7.83 -6.26
N LEU A 213 22.87 -7.91 -6.51
CA LEU A 213 23.80 -6.77 -6.53
C LEU A 213 23.91 -6.05 -5.16
N GLY A 214 23.84 -6.84 -4.09
CA GLY A 214 23.67 -6.37 -2.70
C GLY A 214 22.18 -6.18 -2.33
N LEU A 215 21.90 -5.97 -1.05
CA LEU A 215 20.56 -5.78 -0.50
C LEU A 215 20.02 -4.38 -0.88
N PRO A 216 18.97 -4.31 -1.72
CA PRO A 216 18.46 -3.04 -2.21
C PRO A 216 17.74 -2.21 -1.14
N LYS A 217 17.99 -0.89 -1.15
CA LYS A 217 17.32 0.08 -0.28
C LYS A 217 15.90 0.34 -0.76
N GLY A 218 14.93 0.29 0.16
CA GLY A 218 13.52 0.53 -0.15
C GLY A 218 12.71 -0.72 -0.49
N ASP A 219 13.32 -1.91 -0.41
CA ASP A 219 12.71 -3.18 -0.81
C ASP A 219 12.28 -4.06 0.36
N LEU A 220 11.18 -4.77 0.13
CA LEU A 220 10.65 -5.82 0.98
C LEU A 220 11.18 -7.17 0.49
N ILE A 221 12.00 -7.81 1.32
CA ILE A 221 12.70 -9.06 1.03
C ILE A 221 12.08 -10.16 1.89
N ILE A 222 11.47 -11.16 1.27
CA ILE A 222 10.88 -12.30 1.99
C ILE A 222 11.81 -13.50 1.95
N ILE A 223 12.09 -14.09 3.11
CA ILE A 223 12.79 -15.37 3.25
C ILE A 223 11.79 -16.39 3.79
N ALA A 224 11.49 -17.42 3.00
CA ALA A 224 10.55 -18.46 3.40
C ALA A 224 11.12 -19.88 3.31
N GLY A 225 10.45 -20.82 3.96
CA GLY A 225 10.91 -22.19 4.16
C GLY A 225 10.04 -22.93 5.20
N ARG A 226 10.15 -24.26 5.25
CA ARG A 226 9.47 -25.09 6.27
C ARG A 226 10.01 -24.79 7.69
N PRO A 227 9.33 -25.26 8.76
CA PRO A 227 9.92 -25.30 10.10
C PRO A 227 11.32 -25.92 10.09
N SER A 228 12.19 -25.46 10.99
CA SER A 228 13.56 -26.00 11.19
C SER A 228 14.54 -25.93 9.99
N MET A 229 14.14 -25.40 8.82
CA MET A 229 15.04 -25.18 7.67
C MET A 229 16.04 -24.00 7.83
N GLY A 230 16.17 -23.44 9.03
CA GLY A 230 17.18 -22.41 9.30
C GLY A 230 16.85 -20.98 8.86
N LYS A 231 15.59 -20.63 8.55
CA LYS A 231 15.16 -19.25 8.17
C LYS A 231 15.75 -18.15 9.04
N THR A 232 15.47 -18.19 10.35
CA THR A 232 15.98 -17.23 11.34
C THR A 232 17.51 -17.21 11.38
N SER A 233 18.13 -18.39 11.28
CA SER A 233 19.58 -18.51 11.27
C SER A 233 20.17 -17.84 10.03
N LEU A 234 19.60 -18.01 8.84
CA LEU A 234 20.04 -17.30 7.62
C LEU A 234 19.93 -15.79 7.79
N ALA A 235 18.80 -15.30 8.33
CA ALA A 235 18.59 -13.88 8.58
C ALA A 235 19.62 -13.30 9.57
N ILE A 236 19.91 -14.02 10.67
CA ILE A 236 20.94 -13.63 11.65
C ILE A 236 22.35 -13.69 11.03
N ASN A 237 22.65 -14.64 10.15
CA ASN A 237 23.93 -14.68 9.43
C ASN A 237 24.10 -13.47 8.50
N ILE A 238 23.06 -13.09 7.74
CA ILE A 238 23.05 -11.87 6.92
C ILE A 238 23.30 -10.63 7.81
N ALA A 239 22.59 -10.54 8.94
CA ALA A 239 22.75 -9.44 9.89
C ALA A 239 24.16 -9.37 10.48
N TYR A 240 24.73 -10.50 10.88
CA TYR A 240 26.09 -10.62 11.40
C TYR A 240 27.16 -10.21 10.37
N ASN A 241 26.97 -10.59 9.10
CA ASN A 241 27.86 -10.19 8.00
C ASN A 241 27.83 -8.68 7.76
N ILE A 242 26.64 -8.06 7.77
CA ILE A 242 26.49 -6.60 7.66
C ILE A 242 27.23 -5.91 8.81
N LEU A 243 27.05 -6.40 10.04
CA LEU A 243 27.66 -5.89 11.27
C LEU A 243 29.20 -5.97 11.33
N GLN A 244 29.88 -6.59 10.36
CA GLN A 244 31.34 -6.47 10.27
C GLN A 244 31.78 -5.05 9.89
N ASN A 245 30.89 -4.27 9.25
CA ASN A 245 31.09 -2.83 9.08
C ASN A 245 30.72 -2.09 10.37
N LYS A 246 31.73 -1.54 11.07
CA LYS A 246 31.59 -0.85 12.37
C LYS A 246 30.56 0.30 12.42
N GLN A 247 30.19 0.88 11.28
CA GLN A 247 29.21 1.97 11.18
C GLN A 247 27.76 1.48 10.96
N SER A 248 27.53 0.17 10.87
CA SER A 248 26.21 -0.39 10.63
C SER A 248 25.49 -0.76 11.92
N ALA A 249 24.21 -0.42 11.98
CA ALA A 249 23.27 -0.87 13.00
C ALA A 249 22.18 -1.74 12.36
N ILE A 250 21.66 -2.68 13.14
CA ILE A 250 20.58 -3.59 12.73
C ILE A 250 19.43 -3.52 13.73
N TYR A 251 18.21 -3.73 13.24
CA TYR A 251 17.02 -3.88 14.09
C TYR A 251 16.33 -5.21 13.82
N ILE A 252 15.96 -5.94 14.88
CA ILE A 252 15.29 -7.25 14.80
C ILE A 252 14.01 -7.23 15.62
N PHE A 253 12.86 -7.38 14.97
CA PHE A 253 11.60 -7.74 15.62
C PHE A 253 11.48 -9.26 15.64
N SER A 254 11.36 -9.84 16.83
CA SER A 254 11.38 -11.29 17.07
C SER A 254 10.11 -11.74 17.79
N LEU A 255 9.14 -12.13 17.01
CA LEU A 255 7.81 -12.53 17.47
C LEU A 255 7.77 -14.02 17.88
N GLU A 256 8.69 -14.85 17.34
CA GLU A 256 8.78 -16.29 17.63
C GLU A 256 9.85 -16.67 18.66
N MET A 257 10.97 -15.93 18.71
CA MET A 257 12.13 -16.24 19.56
C MET A 257 12.37 -15.15 20.60
N SER A 258 12.87 -15.50 21.78
CA SER A 258 13.25 -14.51 22.79
C SER A 258 14.63 -13.89 22.53
N ASN A 259 14.87 -12.71 23.08
CA ASN A 259 16.16 -11.99 23.01
C ASN A 259 17.35 -12.89 23.37
N LYS A 260 17.21 -13.72 24.42
CA LYS A 260 18.25 -14.66 24.86
C LYS A 260 18.55 -15.73 23.80
N GLN A 261 17.54 -16.22 23.08
CA GLN A 261 17.76 -17.23 22.04
C GLN A 261 18.42 -16.63 20.78
N ILE A 262 18.09 -15.39 20.42
CA ILE A 262 18.77 -14.65 19.34
C ILE A 262 20.23 -14.36 19.72
N LEU A 263 20.47 -13.88 20.94
CA LEU A 263 21.82 -13.65 21.47
C LEU A 263 22.67 -14.93 21.40
N ASN A 264 22.13 -16.06 21.87
CA ASN A 264 22.81 -17.35 21.79
C ASN A 264 23.17 -17.75 20.35
N LYS A 265 22.30 -17.46 19.36
CA LYS A 265 22.61 -17.68 17.94
C LYS A 265 23.72 -16.75 17.45
N PHE A 266 23.68 -15.45 17.75
CA PHE A 266 24.76 -14.52 17.40
C PHE A 266 26.12 -14.98 17.97
N ILE A 267 26.17 -15.37 19.24
CA ILE A 267 27.40 -15.88 19.87
C ILE A 267 27.84 -17.19 19.20
N SER A 268 26.92 -18.13 18.92
CA SER A 268 27.23 -19.41 18.27
C SER A 268 27.79 -19.24 16.86
N ILE A 269 27.21 -18.32 16.07
CA ILE A 269 27.66 -17.94 14.72
C ILE A 269 29.03 -17.24 14.79
N ALA A 270 29.19 -16.24 15.67
CA ALA A 270 30.41 -15.44 15.77
C ALA A 270 31.62 -16.24 16.29
N SER A 271 31.40 -17.12 17.28
CA SER A 271 32.46 -17.92 17.91
C SER A 271 32.71 -19.28 17.25
N ASN A 272 31.80 -19.69 16.35
CA ASN A 272 31.72 -21.02 15.74
C ASN A 272 31.71 -22.16 16.79
N ILE A 273 30.99 -21.96 17.89
CA ILE A 273 30.80 -22.94 18.98
C ILE A 273 29.37 -23.49 18.94
N PRO A 274 29.16 -24.81 19.06
CA PRO A 274 27.82 -25.39 19.02
C PRO A 274 26.87 -24.79 20.06
N LEU A 275 25.67 -24.40 19.59
CA LEU A 275 24.60 -23.77 20.36
C LEU A 275 24.25 -24.57 21.63
N LYS A 276 24.34 -25.91 21.56
CA LYS A 276 24.12 -26.83 22.70
C LYS A 276 25.02 -26.51 23.89
N TYR A 277 26.31 -26.24 23.68
CA TYR A 277 27.24 -25.93 24.78
C TYR A 277 26.98 -24.56 25.39
N ILE A 278 26.57 -23.58 24.57
CA ILE A 278 26.19 -22.23 25.01
C ILE A 278 24.90 -22.27 25.84
N ILE A 279 23.91 -23.09 25.45
CA ILE A 279 22.64 -23.23 26.18
C ILE A 279 22.81 -23.96 27.52
N ILE A 280 23.65 -25.00 27.55
CA ILE A 280 23.89 -25.84 28.75
C ILE A 280 24.97 -25.21 29.67
N ASN A 281 25.62 -24.13 29.25
CA ASN A 281 26.81 -23.54 29.91
C ASN A 281 27.99 -24.53 30.08
N SER A 282 28.05 -25.59 29.29
CA SER A 282 29.10 -26.63 29.36
C SER A 282 30.26 -26.33 28.40
N LEU A 283 31.08 -25.35 28.79
CA LEU A 283 32.13 -24.78 27.94
C LEU A 283 33.53 -25.13 28.46
N LYS A 284 34.43 -25.56 27.56
CA LYS A 284 35.87 -25.68 27.86
C LYS A 284 36.51 -24.30 27.96
N LEU A 285 37.60 -24.15 28.72
CA LEU A 285 38.33 -22.88 28.87
C LEU A 285 38.63 -22.18 27.53
N ILE A 286 39.11 -22.91 26.53
CA ILE A 286 39.38 -22.39 25.17
C ILE A 286 38.11 -21.85 24.49
N GLN A 287 36.96 -22.51 24.68
CA GLN A 287 35.67 -22.05 24.16
C GLN A 287 35.16 -20.81 24.90
N TRP A 288 35.38 -20.75 26.22
CA TRP A 288 35.05 -19.60 27.05
C TRP A 288 35.82 -18.34 26.63
N HIS A 289 37.14 -18.44 26.41
CA HIS A 289 37.95 -17.33 25.89
C HIS A 289 37.47 -16.85 24.52
N LYS A 290 37.09 -17.77 23.59
CA LYS A 290 36.49 -17.38 22.31
C LYS A 290 35.17 -16.62 22.49
N ILE A 291 34.30 -17.10 23.39
CA ILE A 291 33.02 -16.43 23.67
C ILE A 291 33.24 -15.03 24.24
N ILE A 292 34.13 -14.88 25.22
CA ILE A 292 34.51 -13.57 25.79
C ILE A 292 34.94 -12.60 24.69
N ASN A 293 35.86 -13.01 23.81
CA ASN A 293 36.34 -12.17 22.71
C ASN A 293 35.17 -11.77 21.77
N THR A 294 34.30 -12.71 21.40
CA THR A 294 33.13 -12.38 20.57
C THR A 294 32.11 -11.49 21.28
N CYS A 295 31.98 -11.58 22.61
CA CYS A 295 31.14 -10.67 23.38
C CYS A 295 31.70 -9.25 23.37
N TYR A 296 33.02 -9.06 23.53
CA TYR A 296 33.64 -7.73 23.38
C TYR A 296 33.43 -7.15 21.97
N ASP A 297 33.54 -7.96 20.92
CA ASP A 297 33.25 -7.53 19.55
C ASP A 297 31.77 -7.17 19.32
N LEU A 298 30.84 -7.90 19.97
CA LEU A 298 29.40 -7.67 19.85
C LEU A 298 28.90 -6.48 20.68
N ILE A 299 29.50 -6.20 21.85
CA ILE A 299 29.15 -5.04 22.69
C ILE A 299 29.39 -3.72 21.95
N ASN A 300 30.42 -3.67 21.10
CA ASN A 300 30.73 -2.50 20.28
C ASN A 300 29.85 -2.35 19.02
N LYS A 301 28.91 -3.27 18.77
CA LYS A 301 28.05 -3.29 17.57
C LYS A 301 26.63 -2.81 17.92
N GLN A 302 26.04 -2.01 17.03
CA GLN A 302 24.71 -1.43 17.25
C GLN A 302 23.60 -2.43 16.87
N ILE A 303 23.28 -3.33 17.80
CA ILE A 303 22.25 -4.36 17.65
C ILE A 303 21.04 -4.00 18.51
N TYR A 304 19.88 -3.88 17.90
CA TYR A 304 18.60 -3.69 18.59
C TYR A 304 17.70 -4.91 18.35
N ILE A 305 17.12 -5.45 19.42
CA ILE A 305 16.22 -6.60 19.39
C ILE A 305 14.97 -6.26 20.22
N ASP A 306 13.81 -6.60 19.68
CA ASP A 306 12.49 -6.42 20.28
C ASP A 306 11.77 -7.77 20.20
N ASP A 307 11.53 -8.41 21.34
CA ASP A 307 10.89 -9.74 21.44
C ASP A 307 9.44 -9.70 21.96
N ASN A 308 8.73 -8.59 21.75
CA ASN A 308 7.31 -8.51 22.03
C ASN A 308 6.52 -9.49 21.11
N PRO A 309 5.77 -10.48 21.63
CA PRO A 309 5.16 -11.51 20.78
C PRO A 309 3.87 -11.05 20.07
N ASN A 310 3.16 -10.06 20.62
CA ASN A 310 1.86 -9.58 20.13
C ASN A 310 1.97 -8.19 19.47
N THR A 311 2.95 -7.98 18.57
CA THR A 311 3.10 -6.68 17.89
C THR A 311 2.06 -6.47 16.80
N SER A 312 1.45 -5.28 16.79
CA SER A 312 0.70 -4.81 15.63
C SER A 312 1.63 -4.27 14.54
N ILE A 313 1.17 -4.29 13.28
CA ILE A 313 1.90 -3.65 12.18
C ILE A 313 2.11 -2.14 12.40
N ASP A 314 1.18 -1.47 13.09
CA ASP A 314 1.28 -0.05 13.44
C ASP A 314 2.40 0.22 14.45
N TYR A 315 2.61 -0.71 15.39
CA TYR A 315 3.71 -0.63 16.34
C TYR A 315 5.06 -0.76 15.62
N ILE A 316 5.22 -1.77 14.76
CA ILE A 316 6.42 -1.97 13.92
C ILE A 316 6.70 -0.73 13.07
N GLU A 317 5.68 -0.14 12.45
CA GLU A 317 5.80 1.10 11.67
C GLU A 317 6.25 2.29 12.53
N TYR A 318 5.69 2.46 13.72
CA TYR A 318 6.05 3.54 14.65
C TYR A 318 7.49 3.41 15.19
N THR A 319 7.84 2.24 15.73
CA THR A 319 9.17 2.00 16.32
C THR A 319 10.28 2.08 15.27
N SER A 320 10.07 1.49 14.08
CA SER A 320 11.03 1.59 12.97
C SER A 320 11.30 3.04 12.57
N LYS A 321 10.25 3.89 12.50
CA LYS A 321 10.38 5.33 12.20
C LYS A 321 11.06 6.12 13.33
N LEU A 322 10.76 5.81 14.59
CA LEU A 322 11.37 6.46 15.74
C LEU A 322 12.88 6.17 15.81
N ILE A 323 13.25 4.90 15.64
CA ILE A 323 14.62 4.43 15.91
C ILE A 323 15.55 4.78 14.74
N THR A 324 15.06 4.81 13.49
CA THR A 324 15.79 5.38 12.33
C THR A 324 15.92 6.90 12.37
N LYS A 325 14.97 7.62 12.98
CA LYS A 325 15.07 9.07 13.20
C LYS A 325 16.15 9.41 14.22
N ASN A 326 16.24 8.63 15.29
CA ASN A 326 17.24 8.79 16.35
C ASN A 326 18.63 8.31 15.87
N ASN A 327 18.70 7.13 15.24
CA ASN A 327 19.93 6.49 14.79
C ASN A 327 19.97 6.40 13.26
N LYS A 328 20.67 7.35 12.62
CA LYS A 328 20.88 7.38 11.16
C LYS A 328 21.70 6.21 10.60
N ASN A 329 22.25 5.37 11.47
CA ASN A 329 23.14 4.25 11.14
C ASN A 329 22.40 2.90 10.98
N ILE A 330 21.07 2.85 11.09
CA ILE A 330 20.32 1.60 10.83
C ILE A 330 20.37 1.28 9.34
N HIS A 331 20.89 0.11 9.00
CA HIS A 331 21.08 -0.33 7.62
C HIS A 331 20.10 -1.41 7.18
N ILE A 332 19.46 -2.12 8.13
CA ILE A 332 18.54 -3.23 7.86
C ILE A 332 17.56 -3.43 9.02
N ILE A 333 16.34 -3.80 8.68
CA ILE A 333 15.31 -4.25 9.64
C ILE A 333 14.97 -5.71 9.31
N ILE A 334 14.89 -6.56 10.32
CA ILE A 334 14.52 -7.98 10.22
C ILE A 334 13.26 -8.22 11.05
N ILE A 335 12.30 -8.98 10.52
CA ILE A 335 11.06 -9.34 11.22
C ILE A 335 10.85 -10.85 11.15
N ASP A 336 10.86 -11.52 12.30
CA ASP A 336 10.69 -12.97 12.45
C ASP A 336 9.44 -13.30 13.29
N TYR A 337 8.28 -13.63 12.74
CA TYR A 337 7.94 -13.85 11.33
C TYR A 337 6.59 -13.22 10.95
N LEU A 338 6.38 -13.03 9.65
CA LEU A 338 5.22 -12.37 9.05
C LEU A 338 3.88 -12.84 9.65
N GLN A 339 3.70 -14.16 9.79
CA GLN A 339 2.45 -14.74 10.24
C GLN A 339 2.17 -14.62 11.76
N LEU A 340 3.00 -13.92 12.54
CA LEU A 340 2.65 -13.48 13.91
C LEU A 340 2.26 -11.99 13.99
N ILE A 341 2.50 -11.20 12.96
CA ILE A 341 2.09 -9.79 12.94
C ILE A 341 0.56 -9.72 12.91
N GLN A 342 0.01 -8.85 13.75
CA GLN A 342 -1.43 -8.58 13.85
C GLN A 342 -1.77 -7.25 13.18
N ALA A 343 -2.94 -7.15 12.55
CA ALA A 343 -3.51 -5.89 12.08
C ALA A 343 -4.84 -5.60 12.76
N ASN A 344 -4.99 -4.39 13.30
CA ASN A 344 -6.22 -3.91 13.94
C ASN A 344 -7.27 -3.54 12.88
N ILE A 345 -7.77 -4.54 12.16
CA ILE A 345 -8.83 -4.41 11.18
C ILE A 345 -10.17 -4.62 11.89
N SER A 346 -11.07 -3.65 11.82
CA SER A 346 -12.30 -3.59 12.62
C SER A 346 -13.37 -4.64 12.27
N ASN A 347 -13.12 -5.51 11.29
CA ASN A 347 -14.00 -6.57 10.83
C ASN A 347 -13.27 -7.92 10.85
N LYS A 348 -14.01 -9.02 10.98
CA LYS A 348 -13.49 -10.40 10.81
C LYS A 348 -13.06 -10.64 9.36
N THR A 349 -11.87 -10.18 8.98
CA THR A 349 -11.24 -10.47 7.68
C THR A 349 -10.53 -11.81 7.69
N ASN A 350 -10.44 -12.46 6.54
CA ASN A 350 -9.64 -13.68 6.41
C ASN A 350 -8.16 -13.37 6.65
N ARG A 351 -7.44 -14.28 7.32
CA ARG A 351 -6.00 -14.12 7.63
C ARG A 351 -5.15 -13.77 6.40
N THR A 352 -5.53 -14.29 5.23
CA THR A 352 -4.87 -14.00 3.95
C THR A 352 -4.97 -12.53 3.53
N GLN A 353 -6.11 -11.87 3.81
CA GLN A 353 -6.31 -10.43 3.56
C GLN A 353 -5.58 -9.57 4.59
N GLU A 354 -5.58 -10.00 5.86
CA GLU A 354 -4.83 -9.36 6.93
C GLU A 354 -3.32 -9.35 6.59
N LEU A 355 -2.80 -10.47 6.11
CA LEU A 355 -1.41 -10.57 5.65
C LEU A 355 -1.11 -9.75 4.40
N SER A 356 -2.02 -9.69 3.42
CA SER A 356 -1.89 -8.77 2.28
C SER A 356 -1.79 -7.30 2.74
N TYR A 357 -2.59 -6.90 3.73
CA TYR A 357 -2.51 -5.57 4.33
C TYR A 357 -1.17 -5.32 5.06
N ILE A 358 -0.71 -6.31 5.84
CA ILE A 358 0.58 -6.27 6.55
C ILE A 358 1.75 -6.16 5.55
N THR A 359 1.80 -6.99 4.51
CA THR A 359 2.87 -6.93 3.49
C THR A 359 2.86 -5.62 2.73
N ARG A 360 1.69 -5.07 2.41
CA ARG A 360 1.56 -3.74 1.80
C ARG A 360 2.16 -2.66 2.69
N LYS A 361 1.84 -2.65 3.99
CA LYS A 361 2.42 -1.71 4.95
C LYS A 361 3.93 -1.86 5.09
N LEU A 362 4.44 -3.09 5.16
CA LEU A 362 5.89 -3.33 5.25
C LEU A 362 6.63 -2.87 3.99
N LYS A 363 6.07 -3.02 2.78
CA LYS A 363 6.66 -2.46 1.56
C LYS A 363 6.67 -0.92 1.57
N LEU A 364 5.58 -0.29 1.99
CA LEU A 364 5.52 1.17 2.12
C LEU A 364 6.51 1.69 3.19
N LEU A 365 6.68 0.95 4.29
CA LEU A 365 7.66 1.25 5.34
C LEU A 365 9.09 1.16 4.81
N ALA A 366 9.44 0.09 4.07
CA ALA A 366 10.75 -0.06 3.44
C ALA A 366 11.07 1.13 2.53
N GLN A 367 10.15 1.49 1.63
CA GLN A 367 10.28 2.63 0.72
C GLN A 367 10.41 3.97 1.46
N TYR A 368 9.63 4.17 2.53
CA TYR A 368 9.67 5.39 3.35
C TYR A 368 11.01 5.55 4.06
N LEU A 369 11.55 4.47 4.64
CA LEU A 369 12.82 4.47 5.36
C LEU A 369 14.05 4.43 4.44
N GLN A 370 13.87 4.03 3.17
CA GLN A 370 14.95 3.74 2.22
C GLN A 370 15.93 2.68 2.75
N LEU A 371 15.40 1.65 3.43
CA LEU A 371 16.15 0.52 3.98
C LEU A 371 15.60 -0.81 3.44
N PRO A 372 16.43 -1.86 3.32
CA PRO A 372 15.95 -3.22 3.14
C PRO A 372 15.21 -3.68 4.40
N ILE A 373 14.01 -4.24 4.23
CA ILE A 373 13.29 -4.94 5.29
C ILE A 373 13.23 -6.43 4.93
N ILE A 374 13.92 -7.26 5.70
CA ILE A 374 13.83 -8.73 5.60
C ILE A 374 12.69 -9.21 6.49
N VAL A 375 11.79 -10.00 5.92
CA VAL A 375 10.67 -10.60 6.66
C VAL A 375 10.66 -12.11 6.45
N LEU A 376 10.60 -12.85 7.55
CA LEU A 376 10.58 -14.31 7.50
C LEU A 376 9.13 -14.79 7.33
N SER A 377 8.94 -15.87 6.56
CA SER A 377 7.61 -16.41 6.27
C SER A 377 7.62 -17.94 6.27
N GLN A 378 6.53 -18.56 6.71
CA GLN A 378 6.38 -20.01 6.69
C GLN A 378 5.88 -20.50 5.31
N LEU A 379 6.16 -21.76 4.97
CA LEU A 379 5.52 -22.46 3.84
C LEU A 379 4.36 -23.37 4.31
N ASN A 380 3.34 -23.47 3.45
CA ASN A 380 2.22 -24.41 3.56
C ASN A 380 2.73 -25.86 3.70
N ARG A 381 1.95 -26.72 4.37
CA ARG A 381 2.27 -28.16 4.51
C ARG A 381 2.07 -28.94 3.20
N ASN A 382 1.23 -28.45 2.29
CA ASN A 382 0.88 -29.08 1.02
C ASN A 382 2.09 -29.34 0.08
N ILE A 383 3.22 -28.69 0.32
CA ILE A 383 4.48 -28.98 -0.38
C ILE A 383 4.99 -30.40 -0.13
N GLU A 384 4.68 -30.99 1.03
CA GLU A 384 5.17 -32.30 1.45
C GLU A 384 4.49 -33.46 0.71
N THR A 385 3.29 -33.23 0.15
CA THR A 385 2.55 -34.21 -0.67
C THR A 385 2.87 -34.12 -2.16
N ARG A 386 3.63 -33.10 -2.61
CA ARG A 386 4.08 -32.99 -4.01
C ARG A 386 5.23 -33.96 -4.27
N THR A 387 5.27 -34.56 -5.46
CA THR A 387 6.37 -35.42 -5.92
C THR A 387 7.69 -34.65 -5.99
N ASN A 388 7.68 -33.49 -6.66
CA ASN A 388 8.72 -32.48 -6.51
C ASN A 388 8.39 -31.58 -5.31
N LYS A 389 9.20 -31.63 -4.25
CA LYS A 389 9.03 -30.82 -3.03
C LYS A 389 9.73 -29.46 -3.07
N GLN A 390 10.34 -29.09 -4.20
CA GLN A 390 10.94 -27.76 -4.38
C GLN A 390 9.86 -26.66 -4.25
N PRO A 391 10.08 -25.63 -3.40
CA PRO A 391 9.09 -24.58 -3.15
C PRO A 391 8.88 -23.65 -4.33
N ILE A 392 7.62 -23.26 -4.51
CA ILE A 392 7.15 -22.26 -5.48
C ILE A 392 6.39 -21.15 -4.75
N LEU A 393 6.13 -20.02 -5.42
CA LEU A 393 5.55 -18.83 -4.78
C LEU A 393 4.17 -19.10 -4.13
N SER A 394 3.37 -20.00 -4.71
CA SER A 394 2.08 -20.43 -4.13
C SER A 394 2.19 -21.25 -2.84
N ASP A 395 3.37 -21.74 -2.47
CA ASP A 395 3.58 -22.42 -1.18
C ASP A 395 3.73 -21.46 -0.01
N LEU A 396 3.91 -20.15 -0.25
CA LEU A 396 3.92 -19.16 0.83
C LEU A 396 2.65 -19.31 1.67
N LYS A 397 2.82 -19.52 2.99
CA LYS A 397 1.71 -19.78 3.89
C LYS A 397 0.78 -18.58 3.95
N GLU A 398 -0.52 -18.85 3.81
CA GLU A 398 -1.59 -17.83 3.78
C GLU A 398 -1.48 -16.83 2.60
N SER A 399 -0.75 -17.18 1.53
CA SER A 399 -0.68 -16.38 0.30
C SER A 399 -1.87 -16.56 -0.66
N GLY A 400 -2.64 -17.63 -0.51
CA GLY A 400 -3.77 -17.95 -1.39
C GLY A 400 -5.02 -17.11 -1.09
N CYS A 401 -5.54 -16.37 -2.08
CA CYS A 401 -6.72 -15.53 -1.91
C CYS A 401 -8.08 -16.28 -1.92
N ILE A 402 -8.08 -17.61 -2.03
CA ILE A 402 -9.30 -18.42 -2.21
C ILE A 402 -9.25 -19.62 -1.27
N GLU A 403 -10.14 -19.63 -0.28
CA GLU A 403 -10.35 -20.79 0.59
C GLU A 403 -11.53 -21.61 0.05
N LEU A 404 -11.31 -22.90 -0.24
CA LEU A 404 -12.30 -23.82 -0.82
C LEU A 404 -13.52 -24.08 0.09
N SER A 405 -13.40 -23.74 1.38
CA SER A 405 -14.41 -23.92 2.43
C SER A 405 -15.43 -22.78 2.53
N ILE A 406 -15.23 -21.65 1.84
CA ILE A 406 -16.15 -20.51 1.85
C ILE A 406 -17.44 -20.91 1.15
N LYS A 407 -18.34 -21.54 1.93
CA LYS A 407 -19.77 -21.52 1.67
C LYS A 407 -20.19 -20.07 1.79
N ILE A 408 -20.59 -19.50 0.65
CA ILE A 408 -21.27 -18.20 0.62
C ILE A 408 -22.64 -18.41 1.27
N ASN A 409 -22.68 -18.33 2.60
CA ASN A 409 -23.91 -18.32 3.37
C ASN A 409 -24.59 -16.96 3.16
N LEU A 410 -25.43 -16.89 2.13
CA LEU A 410 -26.49 -15.90 2.01
C LEU A 410 -27.54 -16.20 3.09
N ILE A 411 -27.19 -15.98 4.36
CA ILE A 411 -28.15 -16.02 5.46
C ILE A 411 -28.74 -14.62 5.61
N GLU A 412 -30.02 -14.59 5.27
CA GLU A 412 -30.98 -13.53 5.44
C GLU A 412 -30.83 -12.82 6.78
N ASN A 413 -30.48 -11.52 6.74
CA ASN A 413 -31.38 -10.47 7.23
C ASN A 413 -30.76 -9.09 6.98
N ILE A 414 -31.57 -8.18 6.45
CA ILE A 414 -31.81 -6.80 6.93
C ILE A 414 -32.49 -6.02 5.79
N ASN A 415 -33.61 -5.40 6.13
CA ASN A 415 -34.32 -4.48 5.25
C ASN A 415 -33.43 -3.28 4.88
N ASN A 416 -33.57 -2.85 3.62
CA ASN A 416 -32.97 -1.67 2.98
C ASN A 416 -31.55 -1.79 2.39
N LYS A 417 -31.47 -1.31 1.13
CA LYS A 417 -30.28 -1.01 0.30
C LYS A 417 -29.56 -2.18 -0.38
N LEU A 418 -30.11 -2.53 -1.54
CA LEU A 418 -29.42 -2.55 -2.85
C LEU A 418 -28.01 -3.17 -2.91
N GLN A 419 -27.89 -4.30 -3.63
CA GLN A 419 -26.68 -4.55 -4.42
C GLN A 419 -26.94 -5.28 -5.74
N ILE A 420 -26.51 -4.62 -6.82
CA ILE A 420 -26.31 -5.23 -8.13
C ILE A 420 -25.05 -6.11 -8.01
N ASN A 421 -25.20 -7.39 -7.67
CA ASN A 421 -24.19 -8.44 -7.94
C ASN A 421 -24.64 -9.90 -7.72
N ASN A 422 -25.95 -10.19 -7.67
CA ASN A 422 -26.49 -11.55 -7.92
C ASN A 422 -26.30 -12.01 -9.39
N LEU A 423 -25.41 -11.37 -10.16
CA LEU A 423 -25.38 -11.44 -11.62
C LEU A 423 -24.56 -12.62 -12.17
N ILE A 424 -23.57 -13.14 -11.45
CA ILE A 424 -22.71 -14.24 -11.95
C ILE A 424 -22.52 -15.34 -10.89
N ASN A 425 -23.59 -16.12 -10.71
CA ASN A 425 -23.61 -17.56 -10.53
C ASN A 425 -22.40 -18.26 -9.87
N ARG A 426 -22.68 -19.01 -8.79
CA ARG A 426 -22.56 -20.47 -8.86
C ARG A 426 -23.84 -21.13 -8.32
N SER A 427 -24.48 -22.09 -8.99
CA SER A 427 -23.95 -23.18 -9.82
C SER A 427 -23.16 -24.25 -9.04
N ILE A 428 -23.57 -24.59 -7.82
CA ILE A 428 -23.57 -25.99 -7.37
C ILE A 428 -24.95 -26.33 -6.76
N THR A 429 -25.91 -26.65 -7.63
CA THR A 429 -26.78 -27.82 -7.41
C THR A 429 -26.54 -28.91 -8.47
N ILE A 430 -25.48 -28.77 -9.28
CA ILE A 430 -24.88 -29.88 -10.05
C ILE A 430 -23.87 -30.60 -9.13
N GLN A 431 -24.40 -31.22 -8.08
CA GLN A 431 -23.79 -32.39 -7.44
C GLN A 431 -24.79 -33.53 -7.22
N LYS A 432 -26.04 -33.36 -7.67
CA LYS A 432 -26.81 -34.46 -8.26
C LYS A 432 -26.62 -34.38 -9.78
N ILE A 433 -26.62 -35.53 -10.45
CA ILE A 433 -26.24 -35.68 -11.87
C ILE A 433 -24.70 -35.59 -12.10
N LYS A 434 -23.96 -36.45 -11.39
CA LYS A 434 -23.01 -37.33 -12.09
C LYS A 434 -23.85 -38.23 -13.01
N ARG A 435 -24.14 -37.79 -14.24
CA ARG A 435 -24.60 -38.64 -15.35
C ARG A 435 -24.63 -37.82 -16.64
N ILE A 436 -24.30 -38.48 -17.75
CA ILE A 436 -24.32 -37.97 -19.13
C ILE A 436 -23.11 -37.09 -19.48
N TYR A 437 -22.14 -37.77 -20.12
CA TYR A 437 -21.02 -37.23 -20.90
C TYR A 437 -21.50 -36.32 -22.08
N GLN A 438 -20.53 -35.76 -22.82
CA GLN A 438 -20.64 -35.24 -24.21
C GLN A 438 -20.86 -33.74 -24.50
N ILE A 439 -20.38 -32.77 -23.69
CA ILE A 439 -20.22 -31.37 -24.18
C ILE A 439 -18.85 -30.76 -23.81
N ALA A 440 -17.77 -31.53 -23.98
CA ALA A 440 -16.40 -31.05 -23.72
C ALA A 440 -15.79 -30.19 -24.87
N CYS A 441 -16.39 -30.19 -26.07
CA CYS A 441 -15.73 -29.65 -27.27
C CYS A 441 -16.18 -28.24 -27.71
N LEU A 442 -17.37 -27.77 -27.31
CA LEU A 442 -17.92 -26.49 -27.81
C LEU A 442 -17.43 -25.24 -27.08
N TYR A 443 -16.82 -25.38 -25.89
CA TYR A 443 -16.40 -24.23 -25.08
C TYR A 443 -15.10 -23.53 -25.53
N LYS A 444 -14.36 -24.11 -26.49
CA LYS A 444 -13.01 -23.64 -26.85
C LYS A 444 -12.99 -22.33 -27.67
N ASN A 445 -14.07 -22.00 -28.38
CA ASN A 445 -14.07 -20.88 -29.35
C ASN A 445 -14.68 -19.57 -28.83
N HIS A 446 -15.42 -19.57 -27.72
CA HIS A 446 -16.10 -18.35 -27.25
C HIS A 446 -15.19 -17.34 -26.53
N LEU A 447 -13.96 -17.70 -26.17
CA LEU A 447 -13.08 -16.92 -25.29
C LEU A 447 -12.42 -15.66 -25.91
N ASN A 448 -12.52 -15.44 -27.23
CA ASN A 448 -11.80 -14.36 -27.92
C ASN A 448 -12.57 -13.03 -28.07
N ASN A 449 -13.91 -13.04 -28.03
CA ASN A 449 -14.76 -11.95 -28.55
C ASN A 449 -14.95 -10.67 -27.68
N ILE A 450 -14.09 -10.38 -26.71
CA ILE A 450 -14.62 -9.86 -25.43
C ILE A 450 -14.20 -8.43 -25.11
N LYS A 451 -13.11 -7.94 -25.68
CA LYS A 451 -12.46 -6.70 -25.23
C LYS A 451 -13.22 -5.39 -25.50
N ASN A 452 -14.44 -5.41 -26.08
CA ASN A 452 -15.20 -4.22 -26.48
C ASN A 452 -16.67 -4.25 -26.01
N GLN A 453 -16.93 -3.99 -24.72
CA GLN A 453 -18.27 -4.18 -24.14
C GLN A 453 -18.80 -2.92 -23.49
N LYS A 454 -19.50 -2.17 -24.34
CA LYS A 454 -20.13 -0.87 -24.05
C LYS A 454 -21.41 -1.11 -23.24
N ILE A 455 -21.46 -0.62 -22.02
CA ILE A 455 -22.69 -0.55 -21.22
C ILE A 455 -23.52 0.61 -21.78
N PHE A 456 -24.59 0.30 -22.51
CA PHE A 456 -25.44 1.30 -23.15
C PHE A 456 -26.53 1.79 -22.20
N LEU A 457 -26.21 2.86 -21.45
CA LEU A 457 -27.16 3.67 -20.71
C LEU A 457 -28.23 4.22 -21.67
N SER A 458 -29.45 3.70 -21.53
CA SER A 458 -30.59 4.11 -22.34
C SER A 458 -31.86 4.12 -21.49
N THR A 459 -32.65 5.18 -21.61
CA THR A 459 -34.00 5.23 -21.05
C THR A 459 -34.90 4.38 -21.94
N LYS A 460 -35.54 3.36 -21.36
CA LYS A 460 -36.30 2.35 -22.09
C LYS A 460 -37.66 2.13 -21.43
N TYR A 461 -38.63 1.75 -22.25
CA TYR A 461 -39.92 1.25 -21.77
C TYR A 461 -39.71 -0.10 -21.06
N ASN A 462 -40.18 -0.19 -19.81
CA ASN A 462 -40.14 -1.39 -18.98
C ASN A 462 -41.52 -2.01 -18.87
N PHE A 463 -41.58 -3.33 -19.00
CA PHE A 463 -42.80 -4.13 -18.94
C PHE A 463 -42.69 -5.13 -17.80
N LEU A 464 -43.81 -5.38 -17.12
CA LEU A 464 -43.94 -6.38 -16.08
C LEU A 464 -44.55 -7.64 -16.68
N CYS A 465 -43.77 -8.71 -16.68
CA CYS A 465 -44.17 -10.02 -17.16
C CYS A 465 -44.53 -10.93 -15.99
N ARG A 466 -45.75 -11.48 -15.99
CA ARG A 466 -46.22 -12.45 -14.99
C ARG A 466 -46.11 -13.87 -15.53
N THR A 467 -45.34 -14.72 -14.86
CA THR A 467 -45.20 -16.14 -15.21
C THR A 467 -46.26 -17.01 -14.53
N ASN A 468 -46.44 -18.25 -15.02
CA ASN A 468 -47.40 -19.20 -14.44
C ASN A 468 -47.17 -19.56 -12.96
N LYS A 469 -45.99 -19.27 -12.38
CA LYS A 469 -45.65 -19.53 -10.96
C LYS A 469 -45.78 -18.27 -10.07
N ASN A 470 -46.59 -17.28 -10.46
CA ASN A 470 -46.76 -15.98 -9.80
C ASN A 470 -45.51 -15.09 -9.71
N ASN A 471 -44.33 -15.55 -10.15
CA ASN A 471 -43.13 -14.70 -10.25
C ASN A 471 -43.32 -13.60 -11.30
N GLN A 472 -43.02 -12.37 -10.88
CA GLN A 472 -43.04 -11.17 -11.71
C GLN A 472 -41.62 -10.82 -12.15
N ILE A 473 -41.42 -10.55 -13.45
CA ILE A 473 -40.12 -10.22 -14.04
C ILE A 473 -40.26 -8.89 -14.77
N LEU A 474 -39.35 -7.95 -14.51
CA LEU A 474 -39.25 -6.69 -15.26
C LEU A 474 -38.31 -6.89 -16.45
N ILE A 475 -38.78 -6.47 -17.63
CA ILE A 475 -38.10 -6.66 -18.92
C ILE A 475 -38.12 -5.34 -19.71
N THR A 476 -37.09 -5.09 -20.51
CA THR A 476 -37.05 -3.91 -21.41
C THR A 476 -37.72 -4.24 -22.75
N HIS A 477 -38.21 -3.22 -23.45
CA HIS A 477 -38.89 -3.37 -24.75
C HIS A 477 -38.13 -4.21 -25.82
N ASN A 478 -36.80 -4.29 -25.74
CA ASN A 478 -35.97 -5.06 -26.68
C ASN A 478 -35.81 -6.55 -26.33
N HIS A 479 -36.25 -6.99 -25.14
CA HIS A 479 -36.23 -8.41 -24.78
C HIS A 479 -37.15 -9.18 -25.73
N LYS A 480 -36.64 -10.29 -26.29
CA LYS A 480 -37.39 -11.13 -27.24
C LYS A 480 -38.06 -12.31 -26.53
N PHE A 481 -39.23 -12.71 -27.02
CA PHE A 481 -39.96 -13.90 -26.59
C PHE A 481 -40.28 -14.77 -27.80
N ILE A 482 -40.35 -16.09 -27.60
CA ILE A 482 -40.87 -16.99 -28.61
C ILE A 482 -42.39 -16.83 -28.65
N PHE A 483 -42.91 -16.23 -29.72
CA PHE A 483 -44.34 -16.09 -30.00
C PHE A 483 -44.62 -16.67 -31.39
N ASN A 484 -45.57 -17.61 -31.48
CA ASN A 484 -45.87 -18.37 -32.70
C ASN A 484 -44.59 -18.88 -33.42
N HIS A 485 -43.75 -19.60 -32.68
CA HIS A 485 -42.45 -20.16 -33.11
C HIS A 485 -41.33 -19.17 -33.46
N ASN A 486 -41.58 -17.85 -33.53
CA ASN A 486 -40.57 -16.83 -33.86
C ASN A 486 -40.17 -15.97 -32.64
N TRP A 487 -38.92 -15.49 -32.63
CA TRP A 487 -38.39 -14.62 -31.57
C TRP A 487 -38.72 -13.14 -31.80
N ASN A 488 -39.84 -12.69 -31.24
CA ASN A 488 -40.35 -11.33 -31.40
C ASN A 488 -39.94 -10.43 -30.21
N PRO A 489 -39.43 -9.20 -30.43
CA PRO A 489 -39.16 -8.24 -29.37
C PRO A 489 -40.45 -7.73 -28.72
N ASN A 490 -40.37 -7.41 -27.43
CA ASN A 490 -41.53 -7.11 -26.60
C ASN A 490 -42.39 -5.93 -27.08
N TYR A 491 -41.82 -4.91 -27.72
CA TYR A 491 -42.59 -3.77 -28.24
C TYR A 491 -43.52 -4.10 -29.42
N LEU A 492 -43.35 -5.26 -30.07
CA LEU A 492 -44.24 -5.74 -31.13
C LEU A 492 -45.39 -6.61 -30.59
N LEU A 493 -45.42 -6.88 -29.28
CA LEU A 493 -46.49 -7.64 -28.64
C LEU A 493 -47.48 -6.66 -27.98
N LEU A 494 -48.77 -6.88 -28.20
CA LEU A 494 -49.84 -6.10 -27.58
C LEU A 494 -49.87 -6.32 -26.06
N ASP A 495 -50.20 -5.27 -25.31
CA ASP A 495 -50.41 -5.38 -23.86
C ASP A 495 -51.49 -6.44 -23.55
N ASN A 496 -51.18 -7.33 -22.61
CA ASN A 496 -51.94 -8.53 -22.25
C ASN A 496 -51.91 -9.71 -23.25
N ALA A 497 -51.03 -9.72 -24.26
CA ALA A 497 -50.78 -10.92 -25.06
C ALA A 497 -50.39 -12.12 -24.17
N SER A 498 -51.14 -13.23 -24.28
CA SER A 498 -50.90 -14.45 -23.49
C SER A 498 -50.20 -15.51 -24.36
N LEU A 499 -49.12 -16.09 -23.84
CA LEU A 499 -48.35 -17.09 -24.57
C LEU A 499 -48.94 -18.48 -24.33
N ASN A 500 -49.59 -19.02 -25.36
CA ASN A 500 -50.39 -20.22 -25.27
C ASN A 500 -49.51 -21.47 -25.02
N LYS A 501 -50.03 -22.40 -24.21
CA LYS A 501 -49.23 -23.44 -23.52
C LYS A 501 -48.69 -24.56 -24.43
N ASN A 502 -49.15 -24.63 -25.68
CA ASN A 502 -48.96 -25.77 -26.59
C ASN A 502 -48.10 -25.41 -27.81
N ILE A 503 -46.94 -24.78 -27.59
CA ILE A 503 -45.93 -24.62 -28.64
C ILE A 503 -45.01 -25.85 -28.59
N LEU A 504 -45.21 -26.79 -29.52
CA LEU A 504 -44.27 -27.89 -29.75
C LEU A 504 -42.97 -27.31 -30.33
N ILE A 505 -42.00 -27.04 -29.46
CA ILE A 505 -40.66 -26.57 -29.86
C ILE A 505 -40.00 -27.69 -30.68
N HIS A 506 -39.75 -27.43 -31.97
CA HIS A 506 -39.03 -28.36 -32.84
C HIS A 506 -37.69 -28.78 -32.22
N SER A 507 -37.33 -30.04 -32.44
CA SER A 507 -36.26 -30.78 -31.76
C SER A 507 -34.89 -30.08 -31.71
N TYR A 508 -34.57 -29.22 -32.67
CA TYR A 508 -33.29 -28.53 -32.77
C TYR A 508 -32.97 -27.53 -31.65
N TYR A 509 -33.97 -26.94 -30.98
CA TYR A 509 -33.71 -25.94 -29.91
C TYR A 509 -33.59 -26.54 -28.49
N ARG A 510 -33.72 -27.87 -28.33
CA ARG A 510 -33.75 -28.50 -26.99
C ARG A 510 -32.41 -28.50 -26.23
N TYR A 511 -31.28 -28.37 -26.91
CA TYR A 511 -29.98 -28.73 -26.33
C TYR A 511 -29.32 -27.70 -25.37
N ASN A 512 -29.88 -26.50 -25.19
CA ASN A 512 -29.30 -25.47 -24.29
C ASN A 512 -30.35 -24.62 -23.53
N LEU A 513 -31.55 -25.15 -23.25
CA LEU A 513 -32.57 -24.45 -22.46
C LEU A 513 -32.68 -25.03 -21.04
N ILE A 514 -32.19 -24.29 -20.05
CA ILE A 514 -32.15 -24.73 -18.64
C ILE A 514 -33.56 -24.77 -18.02
N HIS A 515 -34.44 -23.81 -18.35
CA HIS A 515 -35.85 -23.80 -17.95
C HIS A 515 -36.74 -23.09 -18.98
N ASN A 516 -37.94 -23.64 -19.24
CA ASN A 516 -38.99 -23.00 -20.02
C ASN A 516 -40.15 -22.59 -19.11
N TYR A 517 -40.41 -21.29 -18.99
CA TYR A 517 -41.52 -20.75 -18.20
C TYR A 517 -42.50 -19.98 -19.10
N TYR A 518 -43.76 -20.43 -19.14
CA TYR A 518 -44.81 -19.73 -19.86
C TYR A 518 -45.19 -18.42 -19.15
N THR A 519 -45.24 -17.36 -19.94
CA THR A 519 -45.61 -16.00 -19.54
C THR A 519 -47.09 -15.78 -19.84
N ARG A 520 -47.84 -15.39 -18.82
CA ARG A 520 -49.31 -15.34 -18.85
C ARG A 520 -49.82 -13.99 -19.33
N ILE A 521 -49.17 -12.92 -18.88
CA ILE A 521 -49.53 -11.53 -19.13
C ILE A 521 -48.23 -10.72 -19.18
N ILE A 522 -48.11 -9.85 -20.18
CA ILE A 522 -47.14 -8.77 -20.23
C ILE A 522 -47.94 -7.46 -20.11
N LYS A 523 -47.55 -6.58 -19.18
CA LYS A 523 -48.12 -5.22 -19.05
C LYS A 523 -47.02 -4.17 -19.11
N PHE A 524 -47.21 -3.12 -19.89
CA PHE A 524 -46.41 -1.91 -19.76
C PHE A 524 -46.53 -1.34 -18.33
N THR A 525 -45.45 -0.76 -17.81
CA THR A 525 -45.44 -0.14 -16.48
C THR A 525 -45.03 1.32 -16.52
N THR A 526 -43.78 1.60 -16.92
CA THR A 526 -43.17 2.93 -16.83
C THR A 526 -42.01 3.05 -17.82
N TYR A 527 -41.68 4.29 -18.19
CA TYR A 527 -40.44 4.61 -18.91
C TYR A 527 -39.34 4.89 -17.89
N ASN A 528 -38.31 4.04 -17.84
CA ASN A 528 -37.31 4.06 -16.78
C ASN A 528 -35.88 3.88 -17.33
N LYS A 529 -34.86 4.28 -16.55
CA LYS A 529 -33.46 3.99 -16.90
C LYS A 529 -33.18 2.51 -16.65
N SER A 530 -33.01 1.75 -17.73
CA SER A 530 -32.64 0.33 -17.69
C SER A 530 -31.21 0.13 -18.21
N PHE A 531 -30.52 -0.87 -17.68
CA PHE A 531 -29.13 -1.14 -18.04
C PHE A 531 -29.05 -2.48 -18.76
N ASP A 532 -28.64 -2.47 -20.03
CA ASP A 532 -28.29 -3.70 -20.74
C ASP A 532 -26.78 -3.93 -20.67
N LEU A 533 -26.37 -5.07 -20.13
CA LEU A 533 -24.99 -5.56 -20.11
C LEU A 533 -24.80 -6.55 -21.25
N ASN A 534 -24.21 -6.09 -22.35
CA ASN A 534 -23.79 -6.99 -23.43
C ASN A 534 -22.35 -7.46 -23.14
N THR A 535 -22.21 -8.54 -22.38
CA THR A 535 -20.90 -9.10 -21.97
C THR A 535 -20.62 -10.49 -22.52
N GLN A 536 -19.35 -10.91 -22.54
CA GLN A 536 -18.96 -12.26 -22.97
C GLN A 536 -17.92 -12.94 -22.06
N ASN A 537 -17.11 -12.23 -21.25
CA ASN A 537 -16.18 -12.87 -20.29
C ASN A 537 -15.78 -11.99 -19.09
N TYR A 538 -15.02 -12.65 -18.23
CA TYR A 538 -13.95 -12.18 -17.36
C TYR A 538 -13.93 -10.70 -16.98
N PHE A 539 -14.67 -10.43 -15.91
CA PHE A 539 -14.48 -9.34 -14.97
C PHE A 539 -13.95 -9.88 -13.63
N HIS A 540 -13.30 -9.02 -12.85
CA HIS A 540 -13.07 -9.24 -11.41
C HIS A 540 -14.15 -8.54 -10.58
N PHE A 541 -14.48 -9.10 -9.41
CA PHE A 541 -15.50 -8.57 -8.50
C PHE A 541 -14.88 -7.92 -7.26
N LEU A 542 -15.64 -7.02 -6.63
CA LEU A 542 -15.35 -6.38 -5.35
C LEU A 542 -16.58 -6.57 -4.46
N CYS A 543 -16.41 -7.03 -3.21
CA CYS A 543 -17.50 -7.40 -2.33
C CYS A 543 -17.23 -6.94 -0.88
N ASN A 544 -18.24 -6.40 -0.19
CA ASN A 544 -18.24 -6.05 1.25
C ASN A 544 -16.97 -5.35 1.79
N ASN A 545 -16.50 -4.29 1.13
CA ASN A 545 -15.29 -3.53 1.48
C ASN A 545 -13.98 -4.35 1.53
N ILE A 546 -13.99 -5.59 1.05
CA ILE A 546 -12.80 -6.44 0.96
C ILE A 546 -12.07 -6.09 -0.34
N LEU A 547 -10.85 -5.56 -0.18
CA LEU A 547 -9.87 -5.46 -1.25
C LEU A 547 -9.38 -6.88 -1.59
N LEU A 548 -9.88 -7.44 -2.68
CA LEU A 548 -9.31 -8.62 -3.34
C LEU A 548 -8.00 -8.23 -4.05
N HIS A 549 -7.00 -7.81 -3.27
CA HIS A 549 -5.67 -7.46 -3.75
C HIS A 549 -4.58 -8.30 -3.08
N ASN A 550 -4.60 -9.58 -3.45
CA ASN A 550 -3.46 -10.41 -3.78
C ASN A 550 -2.40 -10.76 -2.71
N SER A 551 -1.83 -11.94 -2.94
CA SER A 551 -0.81 -12.65 -2.19
C SER A 551 0.37 -11.82 -1.67
N ILE A 552 0.92 -12.29 -0.54
CA ILE A 552 2.24 -11.93 0.04
C ILE A 552 3.33 -11.76 -1.04
N GLU A 553 3.29 -12.62 -2.07
CA GLU A 553 4.17 -12.57 -3.24
C GLU A 553 4.16 -11.23 -3.96
N GLN A 554 3.00 -10.58 -4.15
CA GLN A 554 2.89 -9.43 -5.05
C GLN A 554 3.64 -8.20 -4.53
N ASP A 555 3.54 -7.91 -3.24
CA ASP A 555 4.11 -6.71 -2.63
C ASP A 555 5.60 -6.85 -2.30
N ALA A 556 6.09 -8.09 -2.11
CA ALA A 556 7.51 -8.38 -2.00
C ALA A 556 8.27 -8.05 -3.30
N ASP A 557 9.46 -7.48 -3.19
CA ASP A 557 10.32 -7.22 -4.35
C ASP A 557 11.26 -8.40 -4.62
N ILE A 558 11.75 -9.00 -3.54
CA ILE A 558 12.57 -10.22 -3.56
C ILE A 558 11.88 -11.30 -2.72
N VAL A 559 11.78 -12.52 -3.26
CA VAL A 559 11.32 -13.70 -2.52
C VAL A 559 12.38 -14.80 -2.65
N MET A 560 12.96 -15.19 -1.52
CA MET A 560 13.90 -16.30 -1.38
C MET A 560 13.22 -17.46 -0.65
N MET A 561 13.38 -18.67 -1.17
CA MET A 561 12.91 -19.90 -0.56
C MET A 561 14.10 -20.78 -0.18
N ILE A 562 14.15 -21.24 1.06
CA ILE A 562 15.10 -22.23 1.54
C ILE A 562 14.50 -23.62 1.38
N TYR A 563 15.26 -24.53 0.79
CA TYR A 563 14.86 -25.91 0.53
C TYR A 563 16.01 -26.88 0.84
N GLU A 564 15.67 -28.06 1.35
CA GLU A 564 16.60 -29.17 1.56
C GLU A 564 16.19 -30.26 0.57
N LYS A 565 16.94 -30.38 -0.53
CA LYS A 565 16.58 -31.28 -1.64
C LYS A 565 16.86 -32.75 -1.31
N ASP A 566 18.06 -33.00 -0.83
CA ASP A 566 18.57 -34.31 -0.44
C ASP A 566 19.20 -34.17 0.95
N SER A 567 19.07 -35.18 1.82
CA SER A 567 19.69 -35.19 3.16
C SER A 567 21.20 -35.48 3.11
N ASN A 568 21.90 -34.81 2.19
CA ASN A 568 23.33 -34.98 1.94
C ASN A 568 24.13 -34.10 2.93
N TYR A 569 24.80 -34.76 3.87
CA TYR A 569 25.66 -34.10 4.85
C TYR A 569 27.10 -34.00 4.34
N TYR A 570 27.55 -32.80 4.01
CA TYR A 570 28.96 -32.51 3.75
C TYR A 570 29.63 -32.11 5.07
N HIS A 571 30.55 -32.96 5.57
CA HIS A 571 31.27 -32.74 6.85
C HIS A 571 30.34 -32.31 8.00
N LYS A 572 29.26 -33.06 8.24
CA LYS A 572 28.19 -32.78 9.23
C LYS A 572 27.36 -31.50 9.00
N LYS A 573 27.59 -30.73 7.93
CA LYS A 573 26.75 -29.60 7.51
C LYS A 573 25.73 -30.05 6.47
N LYS A 574 24.51 -29.52 6.55
CA LYS A 574 23.46 -29.73 5.53
C LYS A 574 23.76 -28.87 4.31
N LEU A 575 23.59 -29.42 3.11
CA LEU A 575 23.58 -28.63 1.88
C LEU A 575 22.16 -28.10 1.63
N LEU A 576 21.95 -26.79 1.70
CA LEU A 576 20.65 -26.16 1.47
C LEU A 576 20.63 -25.40 0.14
N ASP A 577 19.60 -25.70 -0.67
CA ASP A 577 19.31 -24.97 -1.90
C ASP A 577 18.53 -23.70 -1.52
N ILE A 578 19.04 -22.54 -1.90
CA ILE A 578 18.32 -21.27 -1.81
C ILE A 578 17.88 -20.86 -3.21
N THR A 579 16.57 -20.77 -3.42
CA THR A 579 15.98 -20.39 -4.70
C THR A 579 15.36 -19.00 -4.57
N LEU A 580 15.86 -18.06 -5.35
CA LEU A 580 15.36 -16.69 -5.43
C LEU A 580 14.23 -16.64 -6.46
N CYS A 581 13.02 -17.00 -6.01
CA CYS A 581 11.83 -17.21 -6.85
C CYS A 581 11.23 -15.93 -7.45
N LYS A 582 11.53 -14.75 -6.89
CA LYS A 582 11.09 -13.45 -7.41
C LYS A 582 12.17 -12.41 -7.18
N ASN A 583 12.45 -11.61 -8.21
CA ASN A 583 13.29 -10.41 -8.14
C ASN A 583 12.67 -9.33 -9.03
N ARG A 584 12.24 -8.20 -8.47
CA ARG A 584 11.75 -7.05 -9.27
C ARG A 584 12.87 -6.27 -9.97
N ASN A 585 14.10 -6.34 -9.43
CA ASN A 585 15.21 -5.46 -9.79
C ASN A 585 16.37 -6.19 -10.49
N GLY A 586 16.21 -7.48 -10.82
CA GLY A 586 17.27 -8.30 -11.36
C GLY A 586 16.82 -9.71 -11.76
N LYS A 587 17.77 -10.64 -11.84
CA LYS A 587 17.51 -12.03 -12.27
C LYS A 587 16.97 -12.89 -11.12
N ILE A 588 16.18 -13.88 -11.49
CA ILE A 588 15.79 -15.05 -10.68
C ILE A 588 16.91 -16.10 -10.79
N GLY A 589 17.10 -16.93 -9.75
CA GLY A 589 18.15 -17.95 -9.77
C GLY A 589 18.11 -18.88 -8.55
N SER A 590 19.00 -19.87 -8.53
CA SER A 590 19.17 -20.79 -7.39
C SER A 590 20.65 -21.01 -7.11
N PHE A 591 21.01 -21.07 -5.84
CA PHE A 591 22.39 -21.18 -5.36
C PHE A 591 22.45 -22.03 -4.08
N LYS A 592 23.65 -22.40 -3.60
CA LYS A 592 23.77 -23.39 -2.50
C LYS A 592 24.60 -22.86 -1.35
N LEU A 593 24.10 -23.05 -0.12
CA LEU A 593 24.85 -22.76 1.10
C LEU A 593 25.02 -24.02 1.95
N LEU A 594 26.12 -24.07 2.69
CA LEU A 594 26.36 -25.07 3.73
C LEU A 594 25.83 -24.55 5.06
N PHE A 595 24.92 -25.30 5.68
CA PHE A 595 24.31 -24.96 6.97
C PHE A 595 24.76 -25.93 8.07
N SER A 596 25.44 -25.40 9.08
CA SER A 596 25.75 -26.13 10.30
C SER A 596 24.55 -26.08 11.26
N THR A 597 23.91 -27.22 11.52
CA THR A 597 22.82 -27.30 12.50
C THR A 597 23.31 -27.09 13.94
N GLU A 598 24.55 -27.48 14.24
CA GLU A 598 25.16 -27.34 15.56
C GLU A 598 25.48 -25.88 15.92
N THR A 599 26.06 -25.12 14.99
CA THR A 599 26.49 -23.72 15.21
C THR A 599 25.54 -22.68 14.64
N THR A 600 24.50 -23.11 13.92
CA THR A 600 23.56 -22.27 13.14
C THR A 600 24.22 -21.36 12.08
N LEU A 601 25.48 -21.63 11.76
CA LEU A 601 26.30 -20.91 10.77
C LEU A 601 25.92 -21.32 9.35
N PHE A 602 25.84 -20.34 8.45
CA PHE A 602 25.73 -20.52 7.00
C PHE A 602 27.05 -20.12 6.32
N GLU A 603 27.53 -20.95 5.40
CA GLU A 603 28.76 -20.73 4.64
C GLU A 603 28.50 -20.84 3.13
N ASN A 604 29.24 -20.06 2.33
CA ASN A 604 29.28 -20.24 0.87
C ASN A 604 29.84 -21.63 0.53
N THR A 605 29.28 -22.31 -0.48
CA THR A 605 29.97 -23.49 -1.05
C THR A 605 31.29 -23.06 -1.69
N LYS A 606 32.35 -23.85 -1.48
CA LYS A 606 33.61 -23.64 -2.20
C LYS A 606 33.38 -23.89 -3.69
N ASN A 607 33.72 -22.92 -4.54
CA ASN A 607 33.76 -23.14 -5.99
C ASN A 607 34.82 -24.20 -6.31
N ASN A 608 34.41 -25.34 -6.86
CA ASN A 608 35.35 -26.29 -7.50
C ASN A 608 35.77 -25.80 -8.91
N ASN A 609 36.02 -24.49 -9.05
CA ASN A 609 36.46 -23.83 -10.28
C ASN A 609 37.86 -23.20 -10.11
N GLU A 610 38.68 -23.75 -9.21
CA GLU A 610 40.13 -23.51 -9.12
C GLU A 610 40.89 -24.85 -9.19
N LYS A 611 40.61 -25.60 -10.27
CA LYS A 611 41.46 -26.69 -10.78
C LYS A 611 41.31 -26.80 -12.29
N ILE A 612 42.11 -26.02 -13.02
CA ILE A 612 43.02 -26.39 -14.12
C ILE A 612 43.90 -25.17 -14.34
#